data_AF-A0A3S4IMX4-F1
#
_entry.id   AF-A0A3S4IMX4-F1
#
_cell.length_a   1.000
_cell.length_b   1.000
_cell.length_c   1.000
_cell.angle_alpha   90.00
_cell.angle_beta   90.00
_cell.angle_gamma   90.00
#
_symmetry.space_group_name_H-M   'P 1'
#
loop_
_entity.id
_entity.type
_entity.pdbx_description
1 polymer ?
#
loop_
_entity_poly.entity_id
_entity_poly.type
_entity_poly.pdbx_seq_one_letter_code
_entity_poly.pdbx_strand_id
1 'polypeptide(L)'
;MENYQIDNLDRGILDALMGNARTAYAELAKQFGVSPGTIHVRVEKMKQAGIITGARIDVSPKQLGYDVGCFIGIILKKRQRLSLRTGPGWKAWMR
;
A
#
# COMPACT_ATOMS: atom_id res chain seq x y z
N MET A 1 -1.67 5.97 16.39
CA MET A 1 -0.83 6.17 15.18
C MET A 1 -0.17 7.52 15.35
N GLU A 2 1.14 7.55 15.57
CA GLU A 2 1.86 8.83 15.54
C GLU A 2 1.79 9.40 14.14
N ASN A 3 1.38 10.65 14.03
CA ASN A 3 1.22 11.33 12.76
C ASN A 3 2.60 11.87 12.34
N TYR A 4 3.39 11.07 11.62
CA TYR A 4 4.68 11.52 11.10
C TYR A 4 4.47 12.63 10.07
N GLN A 5 4.93 13.84 10.38
CA GLN A 5 4.85 14.96 9.45
C GLN A 5 6.06 14.94 8.51
N ILE A 6 5.80 14.70 7.23
CA ILE A 6 6.80 14.79 6.18
C ILE A 6 7.23 16.24 5.97
N ASP A 7 8.54 16.47 5.94
CA ASP A 7 9.13 17.74 5.53
C ASP A 7 9.75 17.68 4.12
N ASN A 8 10.41 18.77 3.71
CA ASN A 8 11.00 18.89 2.38
C ASN A 8 12.18 17.94 2.15
N LEU A 9 12.96 17.63 3.20
CA LEU A 9 14.08 16.69 3.08
C LEU A 9 13.55 15.27 2.91
N ASP A 10 12.52 14.88 3.67
CA ASP A 10 11.88 13.58 3.52
C ASP A 10 11.32 13.37 2.11
N ARG A 11 10.68 14.40 1.54
CA ARG A 11 10.21 14.36 0.14
C ARG A 11 11.36 14.15 -0.84
N GLY A 12 12.48 14.85 -0.67
CA GLY A 12 13.65 14.70 -1.53
C GLY A 12 14.28 13.30 -1.42
N ILE A 13 14.38 12.76 -0.20
CA ILE A 13 14.85 11.40 0.03
C ILE A 13 13.93 10.37 -0.66
N LEU A 14 12.62 10.52 -0.50
CA LEU A 14 11.65 9.64 -1.14
C LEU A 14 11.76 9.69 -2.66
N ASP A 15 11.86 10.87 -3.25
CA ASP A 15 11.98 11.04 -4.70
C ASP A 15 13.24 10.35 -5.25
N ALA A 16 14.38 10.55 -4.58
CA ALA A 16 15.63 9.90 -4.96
C ALA A 16 15.57 8.37 -4.82
N LEU A 17 14.96 7.85 -3.74
CA LEU A 17 14.82 6.41 -3.51
C LEU A 17 13.77 5.75 -4.41
N MET A 18 12.73 6.47 -4.83
CA MET A 18 11.76 5.99 -5.83
C MET A 18 12.41 5.85 -7.21
N GLY A 19 13.34 6.75 -7.57
CA GLY A 19 14.14 6.61 -8.79
C GLY A 19 15.15 5.47 -8.71
N ASN A 20 15.86 5.33 -7.58
CA ASN A 20 16.77 4.23 -7.34
C ASN A 20 16.85 3.88 -5.84
N ALA A 21 16.18 2.79 -5.45
CA ALA A 21 16.13 2.33 -4.07
C ALA A 21 17.49 1.84 -3.53
N ARG A 22 18.50 1.64 -4.41
CA ARG A 22 19.86 1.20 -4.05
C ARG A 22 20.83 2.37 -3.85
N THR A 23 20.38 3.61 -4.02
CA THR A 23 21.21 4.81 -3.82
C THR A 23 21.79 4.81 -2.41
N ALA A 24 23.11 4.97 -2.31
CA ALA A 24 23.77 4.92 -1.02
C ALA A 24 23.37 6.13 -0.16
N TYR A 25 23.15 5.92 1.14
CA TYR A 25 22.80 7.03 2.05
C TYR A 25 23.90 8.10 2.12
N ALA A 26 25.16 7.72 1.90
CA ALA A 26 26.27 8.67 1.81
C ALA A 26 26.16 9.60 0.59
N GLU A 27 25.56 9.14 -0.50
CA GLU A 27 25.34 9.93 -1.72
C GLU A 27 24.17 10.88 -1.53
N LEU A 28 23.04 10.38 -1.00
CA LEU A 28 21.89 11.21 -0.61
C LEU A 28 22.30 12.31 0.39
N ALA A 29 23.13 11.94 1.37
CA ALA A 29 23.67 12.88 2.35
C ALA A 29 24.45 14.03 1.70
N LYS A 30 25.32 13.72 0.71
CA LYS A 30 26.04 14.73 -0.06
C LYS A 30 25.09 15.60 -0.88
N GLN A 31 24.09 15.00 -1.53
CA GLN A 31 23.12 15.70 -2.36
C GLN A 31 22.29 16.71 -1.55
N PHE A 32 21.88 16.35 -0.34
CA PHE A 32 21.03 17.18 0.52
C PHE A 32 21.80 17.97 1.59
N GLY A 33 23.13 17.89 1.63
CA GLY A 33 23.96 18.64 2.57
C GLY A 33 23.78 18.25 4.04
N VAL A 34 23.50 16.96 4.31
CA VAL A 34 23.29 16.43 5.66
C VAL A 34 24.22 15.26 5.96
N SER A 35 24.22 14.75 7.20
CA SER A 35 25.01 13.56 7.53
C SER A 35 24.34 12.27 7.00
N PRO A 36 25.11 11.21 6.68
CA PRO A 36 24.54 9.90 6.34
C PRO A 36 23.65 9.32 7.44
N GLY A 37 23.98 9.59 8.72
CA GLY A 37 23.16 9.20 9.86
C GLY A 37 21.79 9.89 9.88
N THR A 38 21.72 11.16 9.45
CA THR A 38 20.46 11.91 9.31
C THR A 38 19.54 11.26 8.29
N ILE A 39 20.08 10.87 7.12
CA ILE A 39 19.32 10.14 6.10
C ILE A 39 18.82 8.80 6.65
N HIS A 40 19.71 8.02 7.29
CA HIS A 40 19.35 6.73 7.89
C HIS A 40 18.18 6.85 8.88
N VAL A 41 18.26 7.75 9.85
CA VAL A 41 17.23 7.95 10.86
C VAL A 41 15.89 8.35 10.23
N ARG A 42 15.91 9.22 9.22
CA ARG A 42 14.68 9.66 8.53
C ARG A 42 14.03 8.53 7.74
N VAL A 43 14.81 7.75 7.00
CA VAL A 43 14.30 6.58 6.28
C VAL A 43 13.68 5.57 7.26
N GLU A 44 14.32 5.30 8.39
CA GLU A 44 13.77 4.38 9.40
C GLU A 44 12.48 4.92 10.05
N LYS A 45 12.41 6.22 10.35
CA LYS A 45 11.17 6.84 10.84
C LYS A 45 10.04 6.76 9.83
N MET A 46 10.31 7.03 8.54
CA MET A 46 9.31 6.90 7.48
C MET A 46 8.84 5.44 7.28
N LYS A 47 9.71 4.44 7.47
CA LYS A 47 9.32 3.03 7.48
C LYS A 47 8.41 2.71 8.66
N GLN A 48 8.79 3.13 9.87
CA GLN A 48 8.00 2.91 11.10
C GLN A 48 6.63 3.60 11.02
N ALA A 49 6.56 4.77 10.38
CA ALA A 49 5.33 5.48 10.12
C ALA A 49 4.46 4.84 9.01
N GLY A 50 4.94 3.80 8.34
CA GLY A 50 4.23 3.12 7.25
C GLY A 50 4.22 3.88 5.93
N ILE A 51 5.00 4.96 5.81
CA ILE A 51 5.12 5.73 4.57
C ILE A 51 5.99 4.97 3.56
N ILE A 52 7.13 4.45 3.99
CA ILE A 52 7.94 3.52 3.20
C ILE A 52 7.46 2.11 3.55
N THR A 53 6.72 1.49 2.63
CA THR A 53 6.17 0.14 2.82
C THR A 53 7.13 -0.97 2.36
N GLY A 54 8.12 -0.64 1.54
CA GLY A 54 9.12 -1.57 1.04
C GLY A 54 9.72 -1.12 -0.30
N ALA A 55 10.72 -1.85 -0.77
CA ALA A 55 11.27 -1.74 -2.12
C ALA A 55 10.85 -2.97 -2.93
N ARG A 56 10.52 -2.78 -4.20
CA ARG A 56 10.15 -3.87 -5.12
C ARG A 56 11.09 -3.87 -6.32
N ILE A 57 11.30 -5.06 -6.87
CA ILE A 57 12.00 -5.24 -8.13
C ILE A 57 10.95 -5.22 -9.23
N ASP A 58 11.15 -4.39 -10.26
CA ASP A 58 10.35 -4.44 -11.46
C ASP A 58 10.85 -5.58 -12.35
N VAL A 59 9.94 -6.45 -12.78
CA VAL A 59 10.24 -7.65 -13.55
C VAL A 59 9.38 -7.65 -14.78
N SER A 60 9.96 -8.03 -15.93
CA SER A 60 9.19 -8.18 -17.16
C SER A 60 8.37 -9.48 -17.11
N PRO A 61 7.03 -9.43 -17.04
CA PRO A 61 6.23 -10.65 -16.97
C PRO A 61 6.38 -11.49 -18.24
N LYS A 62 6.49 -10.81 -19.40
CA LYS A 62 6.69 -11.45 -20.71
C LYS A 62 7.97 -12.30 -20.75
N GLN A 63 9.08 -11.78 -20.21
CA GLN A 63 10.35 -12.54 -20.17
C GLN A 63 10.29 -13.73 -19.22
N LEU A 64 9.35 -13.74 -18.28
CA LEU A 64 9.10 -14.85 -17.36
C LEU A 64 8.10 -15.88 -17.92
N GLY A 65 7.66 -15.73 -19.17
CA GLY A 65 6.68 -16.63 -19.81
C GLY A 65 5.23 -16.34 -19.46
N TYR A 66 4.93 -15.20 -18.82
CA TYR A 66 3.56 -14.74 -18.62
C TYR A 66 3.09 -13.97 -19.86
N ASP A 67 2.50 -14.69 -20.80
CA ASP A 67 2.07 -14.12 -22.10
C ASP A 67 0.69 -13.44 -22.03
N VAL A 68 -0.09 -13.69 -20.98
CA VAL A 68 -1.44 -13.17 -20.81
C VAL A 68 -1.59 -12.49 -19.46
N GLY A 69 -1.97 -11.21 -19.48
CA GLY A 69 -2.48 -10.50 -18.31
C GLY A 69 -3.98 -10.21 -18.50
N CYS A 70 -4.79 -10.35 -17.45
CA CYS A 70 -6.20 -9.98 -17.50
C CYS A 70 -6.59 -9.15 -16.27
N PHE A 71 -7.53 -8.23 -16.47
CA PHE A 71 -8.21 -7.54 -15.38
C PHE A 71 -9.57 -8.19 -15.17
N ILE A 72 -9.83 -8.67 -13.95
CA ILE A 72 -11.10 -9.33 -13.61
C ILE A 72 -11.97 -8.35 -12.84
N GLY A 73 -13.06 -7.90 -13.46
CA GLY A 73 -14.11 -7.13 -12.80
C GLY A 73 -15.11 -8.07 -12.14
N ILE A 74 -15.25 -8.01 -10.82
CA ILE A 74 -16.27 -8.76 -10.08
C ILE A 74 -17.45 -7.85 -9.81
N ILE A 75 -18.59 -8.14 -10.44
CA ILE A 75 -19.86 -7.44 -10.18
C ILE A 75 -20.71 -8.31 -9.26
N LEU A 76 -20.90 -7.86 -8.02
CA LEU A 76 -21.71 -8.56 -7.04
C LEU A 76 -23.19 -8.26 -7.27
N LYS A 77 -23.99 -9.29 -7.55
CA LYS A 77 -25.46 -9.14 -7.59
C LYS A 77 -26.01 -9.03 -6.17
N LYS A 78 -26.88 -8.04 -5.94
CA LYS A 78 -27.52 -7.77 -4.65
C LYS A 78 -28.10 -9.05 -4.03
N ARG A 79 -27.79 -9.29 -2.75
CA ARG A 79 -28.35 -10.40 -1.98
C ARG A 79 -29.87 -10.28 -1.96
N GLN A 80 -30.58 -11.24 -2.57
CA GLN A 80 -32.02 -11.34 -2.40
C GLN A 80 -32.28 -11.76 -0.95
N ARG A 81 -32.85 -10.86 -0.16
CA ARG A 81 -33.43 -11.21 1.13
C ARG A 81 -34.63 -12.09 0.82
N LEU A 82 -34.54 -13.38 1.13
CA LEU A 82 -35.71 -14.24 1.16
C LEU A 82 -36.66 -13.62 2.18
N SER A 83 -37.72 -12.95 1.72
CA SER A 83 -38.83 -12.67 2.62
C SER A 83 -39.45 -14.02 2.89
N LEU A 84 -39.19 -14.58 4.07
CA LEU A 84 -40.04 -15.64 4.59
C LEU A 84 -41.45 -15.02 4.65
N ARG A 85 -42.28 -15.32 3.64
CA ARG A 85 -43.70 -15.02 3.68
C ARG A 85 -44.23 -15.90 4.78
N THR A 86 -44.35 -15.32 5.96
CA THR A 86 -45.06 -15.96 7.04
C THR A 86 -46.54 -15.94 6.62
N GLY A 87 -47.02 -17.07 6.10
CA GLY A 87 -48.39 -17.22 5.58
C GLY A 87 -49.41 -17.01 6.69
N PRO A 88 -50.62 -16.49 6.40
CA PRO A 88 -51.65 -16.21 7.41
C PRO A 88 -51.97 -17.48 8.21
N GLY A 89 -51.40 -17.62 9.41
CA GLY A 89 -51.51 -18.83 10.25
C GLY A 89 -50.31 -19.08 11.18
N TRP A 90 -49.12 -18.56 10.86
CA TRP A 90 -47.92 -18.81 11.69
C TRP A 90 -47.99 -18.22 13.11
N LYS A 91 -48.75 -17.13 13.31
CA LYS A 91 -48.94 -16.53 14.63
C LYS A 91 -49.76 -17.41 15.59
N ALA A 92 -50.41 -18.47 15.10
CA ALA A 92 -51.19 -19.39 15.93
C ALA A 92 -50.35 -20.47 16.63
N TRP A 93 -49.14 -20.76 16.12
CA TRP A 93 -48.27 -21.84 16.62
C TRP A 93 -47.19 -21.38 17.61
N MET A 94 -47.11 -20.08 17.94
CA MET A 94 -46.17 -19.53 18.93
C MET A 94 -46.80 -19.38 20.33
N ARG A 95 -47.83 -20.16 20.65
CA ARG A 95 -48.38 -20.28 21.99
C ARG A 95 -48.21 -21.71 22.49
#